data_AF-A0A5C4V1M3-F1
#
_entry.id   AF-A0A5C4V1M3-F1
#
_cell.length_a   1.000
_cell.length_b   1.000
_cell.length_c   1.000
_cell.angle_alpha   90.00
_cell.angle_beta   90.00
_cell.angle_gamma   90.00
#
_symmetry.space_group_name_H-M   'P 1'
#
loop_
_entity.id
_entity.type
_entity.pdbx_description
1 polymer ?
#
loop_
_entity_poly.entity_id
_entity_poly.type
_entity_poly.pdbx_seq_one_letter_code
_entity_poly.pdbx_strand_id
1 'polypeptide(L)'
;MSYLDADAHLIRSLLPAQAAPPDDAAGLFVLYAVLLRAKGEEVSAEDVHDAWSAWMSTRDPGHPALVPFADLPISTRAADEPYVVAIRAAASQRRR
;
A
#
# COMPACT_ATOMS: atom_id res chain seq x y z
N MET A 1 11.99 4.94 15.82
CA MET A 1 11.77 4.08 14.65
C MET A 1 11.42 2.69 15.12
N SER A 2 10.28 2.18 14.67
CA SER A 2 9.74 0.85 14.94
C SER A 2 10.18 -0.13 13.84
N TYR A 3 9.94 -1.43 14.05
CA TYR A 3 10.15 -2.44 13.00
C TYR A 3 9.23 -2.24 11.79
N LEU A 4 8.07 -1.61 11.97
CA LEU A 4 7.17 -1.25 10.87
C LEU A 4 7.72 -0.08 10.06
N ASP A 5 8.46 0.85 10.67
CA ASP A 5 9.13 1.93 9.93
C ASP A 5 10.21 1.38 9.01
N ALA A 6 10.98 0.38 9.48
CA ALA A 6 11.98 -0.30 8.65
C ALA A 6 11.33 -1.03 7.46
N ASP A 7 10.23 -1.73 7.70
CA ASP A 7 9.44 -2.38 6.64
C ASP A 7 8.83 -1.37 5.66
N ALA A 8 8.31 -0.25 6.16
CA ALA A 8 7.74 0.84 5.36
C ALA A 8 8.79 1.44 4.42
N HIS A 9 10.01 1.67 4.93
CA HIS A 9 11.14 2.12 4.12
C HIS A 9 11.53 1.09 3.06
N LEU A 10 11.56 -0.20 3.41
CA LEU A 10 11.85 -1.27 2.46
C LEU A 10 10.82 -1.28 1.32
N ILE A 11 9.53 -1.27 1.64
CA ILE A 11 8.45 -1.24 0.63
C ILE A 11 8.61 -0.01 -0.27
N ARG A 12 8.82 1.18 0.31
CA ARG A 12 8.98 2.42 -0.46
C ARG A 12 10.20 2.37 -1.38
N SER A 13 11.29 1.74 -0.96
CA SER A 13 12.51 1.58 -1.78
C SER A 13 12.33 0.63 -2.97
N LEU A 14 11.32 -0.23 -2.92
CA LEU A 14 10.98 -1.21 -3.96
C LEU A 14 9.83 -0.77 -4.86
N LEU A 15 9.32 0.45 -4.68
CA LEU A 15 8.31 0.99 -5.58
C LEU A 15 8.89 1.21 -6.98
N PRO A 16 8.17 0.81 -8.03
CA PRO A 16 8.61 1.06 -9.38
C PRO A 16 8.44 2.55 -9.72
N ALA A 17 9.24 3.08 -10.66
CA ALA A 17 9.35 4.52 -10.93
C ALA A 17 8.04 5.20 -11.36
N GLN A 18 7.09 4.43 -11.90
CA GLN A 18 5.76 4.92 -12.27
C GLN A 18 4.82 5.14 -11.07
N ALA A 19 5.16 4.63 -9.89
CA ALA A 19 4.39 4.89 -8.69
C ALA A 19 4.71 6.29 -8.15
N ALA A 20 3.69 7.11 -7.95
CA ALA A 20 3.80 8.46 -7.42
C ALA A 20 3.06 8.57 -6.08
N PRO A 21 3.61 8.03 -4.97
CA PRO A 21 3.01 8.24 -3.66
C PRO A 21 3.08 9.73 -3.27
N PRO A 22 2.07 10.26 -2.56
CA PRO A 22 2.14 11.59 -1.97
C PRO A 22 3.37 11.77 -1.07
N ASP A 23 3.91 12.99 -1.00
CA ASP A 23 5.12 13.28 -0.22
C ASP A 23 4.97 12.90 1.27
N ASP A 24 3.76 13.07 1.81
CA ASP A 24 3.41 12.78 3.20
C ASP A 24 2.77 11.39 3.42
N ALA A 25 3.02 10.45 2.51
CA ALA A 25 2.51 9.07 2.59
C ALA A 25 3.18 8.21 3.68
N ALA A 26 3.96 8.76 4.61
CA ALA A 26 4.66 7.97 5.64
C ALA A 26 3.71 7.05 6.43
N GLY A 27 2.55 7.57 6.86
CA GLY A 27 1.54 6.78 7.57
C GLY A 27 0.93 5.67 6.71
N LEU A 28 0.78 5.89 5.40
CA LEU A 28 0.30 4.87 4.46
C LEU A 28 1.27 3.69 4.36
N PHE A 29 2.57 3.95 4.26
CA PHE A 29 3.56 2.87 4.20
C PHE A 29 3.65 2.07 5.51
N VAL A 30 3.31 2.65 6.66
CA VAL A 30 3.17 1.89 7.92
C VAL A 30 2.00 0.91 7.84
N LEU A 31 0.87 1.28 7.23
CA LEU A 31 -0.24 0.35 6.99
C LEU A 31 0.16 -0.75 6.00
N TYR A 32 0.89 -0.42 4.94
CA TYR A 32 1.44 -1.42 4.02
C TYR A 32 2.45 -2.35 4.70
N ALA A 33 3.23 -1.86 5.67
CA ALA A 33 4.08 -2.72 6.50
C ALA A 33 3.27 -3.71 7.35
N VAL A 34 2.07 -3.34 7.80
CA VAL A 34 1.14 -4.28 8.46
C VAL A 34 0.65 -5.34 7.47
N LEU A 35 0.27 -4.97 6.24
CA LEU A 35 -0.12 -5.93 5.19
C LEU A 35 1.02 -6.90 4.85
N LEU A 36 2.23 -6.38 4.71
CA LEU A 36 3.45 -7.17 4.53
C LEU A 36 3.62 -8.22 5.63
N ARG A 37 3.38 -7.85 6.90
CA ARG A 37 3.51 -8.77 8.05
C ARG A 37 2.38 -9.79 8.11
N ALA A 38 1.16 -9.39 7.76
CA ALA A 38 -0.03 -10.22 7.89
C ALA A 38 -0.22 -11.21 6.73
N LYS A 39 0.06 -10.77 5.50
CA LYS A 39 -0.24 -11.53 4.27
C LYS A 39 1.01 -11.75 3.40
N GLY A 40 2.06 -10.94 3.54
CA GLY A 40 3.30 -11.11 2.80
C GLY A 40 3.10 -11.14 1.29
N GLU A 41 3.42 -12.26 0.65
CA GLU A 41 3.29 -12.42 -0.80
C GLU A 41 1.82 -12.58 -1.26
N GLU A 42 0.89 -12.86 -0.36
CA GLU A 42 -0.54 -13.05 -0.66
C GLU A 42 -1.35 -11.75 -0.65
N VAL A 43 -0.69 -10.59 -0.43
CA VAL A 43 -1.34 -9.27 -0.53
C VAL A 43 -1.96 -9.09 -1.92
N SER A 44 -3.20 -8.61 -1.96
CA SER A 44 -3.96 -8.28 -3.18
C SER A 44 -4.08 -6.76 -3.36
N ALA A 45 -4.53 -6.34 -4.54
CA ALA A 45 -4.85 -4.92 -4.79
C ALA A 45 -5.99 -4.41 -3.89
N GLU A 46 -6.94 -5.27 -3.53
CA GLU A 46 -8.01 -4.92 -2.59
C GLU A 46 -7.47 -4.65 -1.18
N ASP A 47 -6.51 -5.43 -0.68
CA ASP A 47 -5.89 -5.15 0.63
C ASP A 47 -5.17 -3.79 0.63
N VAL A 48 -4.47 -3.49 -0.47
CA VAL A 48 -3.76 -2.21 -0.67
C VAL A 48 -4.76 -1.06 -0.68
N HIS A 49 -5.87 -1.22 -1.42
CA HIS A 49 -6.93 -0.23 -1.48
C HIS A 49 -7.61 0.01 -0.13
N ASP A 50 -7.85 -1.04 0.65
CA ASP A 50 -8.43 -0.92 1.99
C ASP A 50 -7.49 -0.16 2.95
N ALA A 51 -6.19 -0.47 2.90
CA ALA A 51 -5.19 0.25 3.68
C ALA A 51 -5.06 1.72 3.24
N TRP A 52 -5.07 1.98 1.93
CA TRP A 52 -5.09 3.34 1.40
C TRP A 52 -6.36 4.08 1.81
N SER A 53 -7.52 3.43 1.75
CA SER A 53 -8.81 4.01 2.13
C SER A 53 -8.85 4.35 3.62
N ALA A 54 -8.31 3.48 4.48
CA ALA A 54 -8.16 3.76 5.90
C ALA A 54 -7.30 5.01 6.13
N TRP A 55 -6.16 5.13 5.46
CA TRP A 55 -5.31 6.33 5.53
C TRP A 55 -6.00 7.58 4.99
N MET A 56 -6.62 7.49 3.81
CA MET A 56 -7.28 8.61 3.15
C MET A 56 -8.49 9.11 3.93
N SER A 57 -9.24 8.22 4.60
CA SER A 57 -10.38 8.59 5.43
C SER A 57 -10.02 9.54 6.58
N THR A 58 -8.77 9.53 7.04
CA THR A 58 -8.28 10.43 8.09
C THR A 58 -7.86 11.81 7.57
N ARG A 59 -7.78 11.96 6.23
CA ARG A 59 -7.22 13.13 5.55
C ARG A 59 -8.26 13.86 4.71
N ASP A 60 -8.96 13.10 3.88
CA ASP A 60 -10.08 13.55 3.06
C ASP A 60 -11.19 12.49 3.10
N PRO A 61 -12.06 12.53 4.12
CA PRO A 61 -13.19 11.62 4.23
C PRO A 61 -14.18 11.70 3.05
N GLY A 62 -14.13 12.76 2.25
CA GLY A 62 -14.99 12.97 1.08
C GLY A 62 -14.39 12.46 -0.22
N HIS A 63 -13.20 11.85 -0.19
CA HIS A 63 -12.51 11.44 -1.40
C HIS A 63 -13.35 10.39 -2.19
N PRO A 64 -13.61 10.59 -3.49
CA PRO A 64 -14.58 9.79 -4.25
C PRO A 64 -14.19 8.31 -4.42
N ALA A 65 -12.90 7.99 -4.25
CA ALA A 65 -12.40 6.62 -4.28
C ALA A 65 -12.55 5.87 -2.94
N LEU A 66 -13.13 6.49 -1.89
CA LEU A 66 -13.48 5.80 -0.63
C LEU A 66 -14.74 4.95 -0.79
N VAL A 67 -14.67 3.98 -1.69
CA VAL A 67 -15.68 2.96 -1.98
C VAL A 67 -15.00 1.60 -2.00
N PRO A 68 -15.72 0.47 -1.88
CA PRO A 68 -15.14 -0.86 -2.04
C PRO A 68 -14.33 -0.99 -3.33
N PHE A 69 -13.23 -1.75 -3.30
CA PHE A 69 -12.36 -1.95 -4.46
C PHE A 69 -13.13 -2.44 -5.70
N ALA A 70 -14.12 -3.31 -5.49
CA ALA A 70 -14.99 -3.84 -6.53
C ALA A 70 -15.90 -2.79 -7.20
N ASP A 71 -16.06 -1.61 -6.60
CA ASP A 71 -16.88 -0.50 -7.12
C ASP A 71 -16.02 0.56 -7.83
N LEU A 72 -14.69 0.47 -7.75
CA LEU A 72 -13.79 1.37 -8.47
C LEU A 72 -13.82 1.13 -9.98
N PRO A 73 -13.65 2.18 -10.81
CA PRO A 73 -13.29 2.01 -12.21
C PRO A 73 -12.02 1.16 -12.37
N ILE A 74 -11.98 0.30 -13.39
CA ILE A 74 -10.83 -0.60 -13.64
C ILE A 74 -9.51 0.18 -13.75
N SER A 75 -9.53 1.37 -14.37
CA SER A 75 -8.36 2.24 -14.48
C SER A 75 -7.86 2.75 -13.13
N THR A 76 -8.76 2.94 -12.16
CA THR A 76 -8.40 3.38 -10.81
C THR A 76 -7.79 2.25 -10.00
N ARG A 77 -8.32 1.02 -10.13
CA ARG A 77 -7.76 -0.18 -9.48
C ARG A 77 -6.31 -0.46 -9.87
N ALA A 78 -5.93 -0.11 -11.11
CA ALA A 78 -4.56 -0.28 -11.59
C ALA A 78 -3.54 0.58 -10.82
N ALA A 79 -3.98 1.61 -10.08
CA ALA A 79 -3.11 2.44 -9.25
C ALA A 79 -2.57 1.70 -8.01
N ASP A 80 -3.24 0.63 -7.56
CA ASP A 80 -2.84 -0.16 -6.40
C ASP A 80 -1.75 -1.20 -6.73
N GLU A 81 -1.71 -1.66 -7.99
CA GLU A 81 -0.82 -2.75 -8.44
C GLU A 81 0.68 -2.49 -8.16
N PRO A 82 1.23 -1.28 -8.39
CA PRO A 82 2.64 -1.00 -8.05
C PRO A 82 2.97 -1.23 -6.57
N TYR A 83 2.02 -0.98 -5.67
CA TYR A 83 2.21 -1.18 -4.23
C TYR A 83 2.10 -2.66 -3.86
N VAL A 84 1.20 -3.42 -4.50
CA VAL A 84 1.15 -4.89 -4.37
C VAL A 84 2.50 -5.49 -4.72
N VAL A 85 3.07 -5.12 -5.87
CA VAL A 85 4.38 -5.60 -6.33
C VAL A 85 5.47 -5.28 -5.30
N ALA A 86 5.52 -4.05 -4.79
CA ALA A 86 6.52 -3.62 -3.81
C ALA A 86 6.39 -4.38 -2.47
N ILE A 87 5.17 -4.59 -1.98
CA ILE A 87 4.93 -5.34 -0.74
C ILE A 87 5.35 -6.80 -0.89
N ARG A 88 4.98 -7.45 -1.99
CA ARG A 88 5.38 -8.84 -2.27
C ARG A 88 6.90 -8.98 -2.39
N ALA A 89 7.56 -8.04 -3.07
CA ALA A 89 9.02 -8.03 -3.18
C ALA A 89 9.69 -7.85 -1.81
N ALA A 90 9.18 -6.97 -0.96
CA ALA A 90 9.66 -6.80 0.42
C ALA A 90 9.49 -8.10 1.24
N ALA A 91 8.36 -8.80 1.06
CA ALA A 91 8.10 -10.08 1.72
C ALA A 91 9.13 -11.14 1.32
N SER A 92 9.44 -11.24 0.02
CA SER A 92 10.46 -12.17 -0.48
C SER A 92 11.85 -11.86 0.09
N GLN A 93 12.22 -10.58 0.21
CA GLN A 93 13.53 -10.19 0.76
C GLN A 93 13.65 -10.51 2.26
N ARG A 94 12.58 -10.33 3.04
CA ARG A 94 12.59 -10.60 4.48
C ARG A 94 12.67 -12.07 4.87
N ARG A 95 12.37 -12.99 3.94
CA ARG A 95 12.48 -14.44 4.15
C ARG A 95 13.89 -14.98 3.89
N ARG A 96 14.78 -14.17 3.31
CA ARG A 96 16.19 -14.51 3.04
C ARG A 96 17.07 -14.04 4.19
#